data_AF-A0A182NQZ7-F1
#
_entry.id   AF-A0A182NQZ7-F1
#
_cell.length_a   1.000
_cell.length_b   1.000
_cell.length_c   1.000
_cell.angle_alpha   90.00
_cell.angle_beta   90.00
_cell.angle_gamma   90.00
#
_symmetry.space_group_name_H-M   'P 1'
#
loop_
_entity.id
_entity.type
_entity.pdbx_description
1 polymer ?
#
loop_
_entity_poly.entity_id
_entity_poly.type
_entity_poly.pdbx_seq_one_letter_code
_entity_poly.pdbx_strand_id
1 'polypeptide(L)'
;MFHIIKRGISTTTSLAGKKNFRKFLLYNKRGTRIFKQQRAADPDLYPDMPIDKRGVRDTGVTIDGKFIEIAEKIPELVVPNLEGCKFKPYVSYKAPDVVQSEFTSQDLFNAVYAQKIINDWKTGDGLRELLDDFEVLLLPLLLLLDELVVDEELELLEDRR
;
A
#
# COMPACT_ATOMS: atom_id res chain seq x y z
N MET A 1 0.76 -54.95 10.41
CA MET A 1 1.99 -54.56 11.16
C MET A 1 1.62 -53.36 12.02
N PHE A 2 1.47 -53.53 13.34
CA PHE A 2 1.00 -52.46 14.22
C PHE A 2 2.11 -51.46 14.50
N HIS A 3 1.89 -50.17 14.18
CA HIS A 3 2.78 -49.10 14.63
C HIS A 3 2.50 -48.76 16.10
N ILE A 4 3.35 -49.28 16.98
CA ILE A 4 3.34 -48.95 18.40
C ILE A 4 3.95 -47.56 18.57
N ILE A 5 3.14 -46.57 18.96
CA ILE A 5 3.62 -45.23 19.34
C ILE A 5 4.28 -45.35 20.71
N LYS A 6 5.62 -45.41 20.75
CA LYS A 6 6.39 -45.33 21.99
C LYS A 6 6.62 -43.86 22.35
N ARG A 7 6.11 -43.42 23.50
CA ARG A 7 6.53 -42.14 24.11
C ARG A 7 7.88 -42.37 24.81
N GLY A 8 8.95 -41.78 24.26
CA GLY A 8 10.27 -41.77 24.87
C GLY A 8 10.70 -40.36 25.26
N ILE A 9 11.47 -40.23 26.33
CA ILE A 9 12.15 -38.98 26.71
C ILE A 9 13.58 -39.06 26.16
N SER A 10 13.96 -38.11 25.31
CA SER A 10 15.32 -38.03 24.76
C SER A 10 16.21 -37.25 25.72
N THR A 11 17.27 -37.88 26.22
CA THR A 11 18.29 -37.28 27.10
C THR A 11 19.52 -36.78 26.33
N THR A 12 19.47 -36.77 25.00
CA THR A 12 20.58 -36.27 24.17
C THR A 12 20.77 -34.77 24.36
N THR A 13 22.04 -34.39 24.52
CA THR A 13 22.50 -33.01 24.74
C THR A 13 22.03 -32.09 23.61
N SER A 14 21.77 -30.83 23.94
CA SER A 14 21.24 -29.75 23.10
C SER A 14 22.01 -29.46 21.79
N LEU A 15 23.09 -30.20 21.50
CA LEU A 15 24.03 -29.93 20.42
C LEU A 15 23.48 -30.29 19.03
N ALA A 16 22.52 -31.21 18.92
CA ALA A 16 21.81 -31.56 17.69
C ALA A 16 20.32 -31.19 17.80
N GLY A 17 20.05 -29.90 18.05
CA GLY A 17 18.72 -29.37 18.35
C GLY A 17 17.61 -29.90 17.42
N LYS A 18 16.50 -30.34 18.03
CA LYS A 18 15.20 -30.62 17.39
C LYS A 18 15.03 -29.72 16.16
N LYS A 19 14.79 -30.33 14.98
CA LYS A 19 14.51 -29.69 13.67
C LYS A 19 14.40 -28.18 13.84
N ASN A 20 15.52 -27.49 13.65
CA ASN A 20 15.58 -26.04 13.81
C ASN A 20 14.56 -25.43 12.83
N PHE A 21 13.36 -25.11 13.31
CA PHE A 21 12.39 -24.32 12.56
C PHE A 21 12.94 -22.88 12.50
N ARG A 22 13.97 -22.68 11.67
CA ARG A 22 14.65 -21.37 11.49
C ARG A 22 13.78 -20.37 10.72
N LYS A 23 12.61 -20.79 10.23
CA LYS A 23 11.66 -19.95 9.49
C LYS A 23 10.86 -18.98 10.37
N PHE A 24 10.94 -19.07 11.70
CA PHE A 24 10.23 -18.13 12.56
C PHE A 24 11.15 -16.98 12.99
N LEU A 25 10.95 -15.83 12.38
CA LEU A 25 11.54 -14.57 12.81
C LEU A 25 10.91 -14.17 14.15
N LEU A 26 11.70 -14.26 15.23
CA LEU A 26 11.27 -14.01 16.61
C LEU A 26 11.69 -12.62 17.10
N TYR A 27 11.52 -11.61 16.25
CA TYR A 27 11.79 -10.22 16.60
C TYR A 27 10.90 -9.76 17.75
N ASN A 28 11.47 -8.95 18.66
CA ASN A 28 10.84 -8.39 19.86
C ASN A 28 10.27 -9.41 20.88
N LYS A 29 10.32 -10.71 20.59
CA LYS A 29 9.88 -11.78 21.50
C LYS A 29 11.03 -12.35 22.32
N ARG A 30 12.27 -12.31 21.82
CA ARG A 30 13.49 -12.73 22.53
C ARG A 30 13.96 -11.68 23.54
N GLY A 31 14.86 -12.08 24.44
CA GLY A 31 15.46 -11.20 25.45
C GLY A 31 14.77 -11.22 26.82
N THR A 32 15.42 -10.59 27.80
CA THR A 32 14.91 -10.48 29.17
C THR A 32 13.74 -9.49 29.25
N ARG A 33 12.94 -9.58 30.33
CA ARG A 33 11.84 -8.64 30.57
C ARG A 33 12.35 -7.20 30.73
N ILE A 34 13.48 -7.03 31.40
CA ILE A 34 14.13 -5.73 31.64
C ILE A 34 14.52 -5.07 30.31
N PHE A 35 15.14 -5.83 29.40
CA PHE A 35 15.52 -5.34 28.09
C PHE A 35 14.32 -4.82 27.27
N LYS A 36 13.18 -5.51 27.35
CA LYS A 36 11.95 -5.07 26.67
C LYS A 36 11.35 -3.81 27.29
N GLN A 37 11.44 -3.67 28.62
CA GLN A 37 10.99 -2.46 29.31
C GLN A 37 11.84 -1.26 28.96
N GLN A 38 13.17 -1.40 28.94
CA GLN A 38 14.10 -0.35 28.53
C GLN A 38 13.83 0.11 27.09
N ARG A 39 13.64 -0.83 26.15
CA ARG A 39 13.31 -0.51 24.76
C ARG A 39 11.91 0.09 24.56
N ALA A 40 10.97 -0.20 25.44
CA ALA A 40 9.65 0.41 25.39
C ALA A 40 9.66 1.84 25.92
N ALA A 41 10.53 2.14 26.90
CA ALA A 41 10.72 3.49 27.41
C ALA A 41 11.46 4.37 26.40
N ASP A 42 12.58 3.87 25.87
CA ASP A 42 13.44 4.57 24.91
C ASP A 42 13.66 3.69 23.67
N PRO A 43 12.83 3.86 22.62
CA PRO A 43 12.96 3.07 21.38
C PRO A 43 14.30 3.24 20.67
N ASP A 44 14.91 4.42 20.81
CA ASP A 44 16.15 4.83 20.12
C ASP A 44 17.42 4.50 20.91
N LEU A 45 17.29 3.90 22.09
CA LEU A 45 18.42 3.53 22.96
C LEU A 45 19.41 2.56 22.28
N TYR A 46 18.92 1.74 21.34
CA TYR A 46 19.71 0.76 20.60
C TYR A 46 19.49 0.92 19.09
N PRO A 47 20.20 1.85 18.42
CA PRO A 47 20.03 2.09 16.98
C PRO A 47 20.36 0.86 16.13
N ASP A 48 21.32 0.04 16.55
CA ASP A 48 21.72 -1.20 15.86
C ASP A 48 20.66 -2.31 15.94
N MET A 49 19.69 -2.17 16.84
CA MET A 49 18.63 -3.16 17.04
C MET A 49 17.26 -2.48 17.10
N PRO A 50 16.73 -2.00 15.96
CA PRO A 50 15.45 -1.30 15.89
C PRO A 50 14.27 -2.22 16.27
N ILE A 51 13.14 -1.63 16.68
CA ILE A 51 11.93 -2.38 17.03
C ILE A 51 11.24 -2.80 15.73
N ASP A 52 11.20 -4.10 15.48
CA ASP A 52 10.43 -4.62 14.34
C ASP A 52 8.92 -4.43 14.53
N LYS A 53 8.33 -3.56 13.69
CA LYS A 53 6.89 -3.22 13.70
C LYS A 53 6.04 -4.21 12.89
N ARG A 54 6.63 -5.23 12.26
CA ARG A 54 5.92 -6.25 11.45
C ARG A 54 5.04 -5.66 10.35
N GLY A 55 5.53 -4.61 9.70
CA GLY A 55 4.81 -3.94 8.60
C GLY A 55 3.73 -2.95 9.05
N VAL A 56 3.54 -2.72 10.35
CA VAL A 56 2.69 -1.62 10.83
C VAL A 56 3.34 -0.29 10.44
N ARG A 57 2.59 0.55 9.71
CA ARG A 57 2.98 1.91 9.35
C ARG A 57 2.67 2.86 10.50
N ASP A 58 3.56 3.81 10.72
CA ASP A 58 3.42 4.78 11.82
C ASP A 58 2.39 5.86 11.49
N THR A 59 1.50 6.11 12.44
CA THR A 59 0.45 7.15 12.36
C THR A 59 0.87 8.49 12.97
N GLY A 60 2.09 8.57 13.51
CA GLY A 60 2.52 9.69 14.31
C GLY A 60 4.04 9.78 14.42
N VAL A 61 4.50 10.72 15.24
CA VAL A 61 5.92 10.95 15.52
C VAL A 61 6.13 11.00 17.03
N THR A 62 7.24 10.44 17.51
CA THR A 62 7.64 10.55 18.91
C THR A 62 8.45 11.84 19.09
N ILE A 63 7.95 12.78 19.89
CA ILE A 63 8.66 14.02 20.28
C ILE A 63 8.85 13.97 21.80
N ASP A 64 10.09 14.15 22.26
CA ASP A 64 10.45 14.15 23.69
C ASP A 64 9.93 12.92 24.47
N GLY A 65 10.03 11.73 23.86
CA GLY A 65 9.57 10.47 24.44
C GLY A 65 8.04 10.31 24.49
N LYS A 66 7.27 11.27 23.97
CA LYS A 66 5.82 11.18 23.84
C LYS A 66 5.42 10.95 22.39
N PHE A 67 4.60 9.92 22.16
CA PHE A 67 4.04 9.66 20.83
C PHE A 67 2.88 10.61 20.55
N ILE A 68 3.00 11.40 19.49
CA ILE A 68 1.98 12.34 19.02
C ILE A 68 1.39 11.78 17.73
N GLU A 69 0.08 11.50 17.78
CA GLU A 69 -0.68 11.02 16.63
C GLU A 69 -1.00 12.19 15.68
N ILE A 70 -0.83 11.96 14.38
CA ILE A 70 -1.16 12.92 13.33
C ILE A 70 -2.42 12.42 12.65
N ALA A 71 -3.54 13.15 12.80
CA ALA A 71 -4.83 12.73 12.28
C ALA A 71 -4.80 12.42 10.77
N GLU A 72 -4.08 13.24 10.00
CA GLU A 72 -3.93 13.07 8.53
C GLU A 72 -3.18 11.79 8.12
N LYS A 73 -2.39 11.20 9.02
CA LYS A 73 -1.71 9.91 8.76
C LYS A 73 -2.56 8.70 9.10
N ILE A 74 -3.70 8.89 9.77
CA ILE A 74 -4.61 7.80 10.12
C ILE A 74 -5.50 7.53 8.90
N PRO A 75 -5.48 6.32 8.32
CA PRO A 75 -6.30 6.04 7.15
C PRO A 75 -7.79 6.00 7.52
N GLU A 76 -8.60 6.81 6.84
CA GLU A 76 -10.05 6.82 6.99
C GLU A 76 -10.71 5.87 5.97
N LEU A 77 -11.63 5.04 6.45
CA LEU A 77 -12.41 4.14 5.59
C LEU A 77 -13.68 4.86 5.13
N VAL A 78 -13.71 5.29 3.87
CA VAL A 78 -14.89 5.93 3.26
C VAL A 78 -15.91 4.85 2.88
N VAL A 79 -16.94 4.66 3.72
CA VAL A 79 -18.00 3.66 3.51
C VAL A 79 -19.27 4.33 2.98
N PRO A 80 -19.72 4.03 1.75
CA PRO A 80 -20.97 4.57 1.21
C PRO A 80 -22.20 3.93 1.86
N ASN A 81 -23.35 4.62 1.85
CA ASN A 81 -24.62 4.03 2.27
C ASN A 81 -25.05 2.96 1.24
N LEU A 82 -25.35 1.74 1.71
CA LEU A 82 -25.72 0.59 0.88
C LEU A 82 -27.24 0.33 0.84
N GLU A 83 -28.05 1.19 1.45
CA GLU A 83 -29.52 1.09 1.38
C GLU A 83 -30.01 1.16 -0.07
N GLY A 84 -30.74 0.12 -0.51
CA GLY A 84 -31.26 0.02 -1.87
C GLY A 84 -30.23 -0.44 -2.92
N CYS A 85 -29.01 -0.83 -2.54
CA CYS A 85 -28.03 -1.39 -3.47
C CYS A 85 -28.54 -2.70 -4.08
N LYS A 86 -28.73 -2.72 -5.41
CA LYS A 86 -29.23 -3.89 -6.16
C LYS A 86 -28.15 -4.93 -6.46
N PHE A 87 -26.88 -4.52 -6.43
CA PHE A 87 -25.76 -5.37 -6.78
C PHE A 87 -25.49 -6.40 -5.69
N LYS A 88 -25.15 -7.62 -6.12
CA LYS A 88 -24.80 -8.74 -5.24
C LYS A 88 -23.36 -9.16 -5.50
N PRO A 89 -22.66 -9.76 -4.52
CA PRO A 89 -21.28 -10.25 -4.72
C PRO A 89 -21.16 -11.36 -5.77
N TYR A 90 -22.26 -12.02 -6.10
CA TYR A 90 -22.30 -13.13 -7.05
C TYR A 90 -23.33 -12.85 -8.16
N VAL A 91 -22.98 -13.31 -9.37
CA VAL A 91 -23.80 -13.22 -10.57
C VAL A 91 -24.47 -14.57 -10.86
N SER A 92 -25.65 -14.55 -11.47
CA SER A 92 -26.35 -15.78 -11.87
C SER A 92 -25.72 -16.40 -13.11
N TYR A 93 -25.65 -17.74 -13.15
CA TYR A 93 -25.27 -18.51 -14.35
C TYR A 93 -26.20 -18.33 -15.56
N LYS A 94 -27.37 -17.70 -15.38
CA LYS A 94 -28.29 -17.40 -16.47
C LYS A 94 -27.89 -16.15 -17.27
N ALA A 95 -26.90 -15.37 -16.81
CA ALA A 95 -26.44 -14.20 -17.54
C ALA A 95 -25.75 -14.63 -18.85
N PRO A 96 -25.93 -13.87 -19.95
CA PRO A 96 -25.25 -14.17 -21.20
C PRO A 96 -23.74 -13.96 -21.06
N ASP A 97 -22.96 -14.76 -21.80
CA ASP A 97 -21.52 -14.57 -21.89
C ASP A 97 -21.20 -13.30 -22.68
N VAL A 98 -20.47 -12.37 -22.06
CA VAL A 98 -20.02 -11.12 -22.69
C VAL A 98 -18.52 -11.20 -22.89
N VAL A 99 -18.08 -11.13 -24.15
CA VAL A 99 -16.66 -11.02 -24.50
C VAL A 99 -16.35 -9.54 -24.68
N GLN A 100 -15.56 -8.97 -23.76
CA GLN A 100 -15.13 -7.58 -23.82
C GLN A 100 -13.64 -7.51 -24.10
N SER A 101 -13.24 -6.60 -25.02
CA SER A 101 -11.84 -6.29 -25.28
C SER A 101 -11.24 -5.47 -24.14
N GLU A 102 -9.91 -5.42 -24.07
CA GLU A 102 -9.20 -4.54 -23.13
C GLU A 102 -9.62 -3.09 -23.34
N PHE A 103 -9.87 -2.38 -22.24
CA PHE A 103 -10.30 -0.99 -22.27
C PHE A 103 -9.10 -0.07 -22.46
N THR A 104 -9.05 0.62 -23.60
CA THR A 104 -7.93 1.51 -23.95
C THR A 104 -8.21 2.97 -23.57
N SER A 105 -7.16 3.78 -23.46
CA SER A 105 -7.30 5.24 -23.25
C SER A 105 -8.07 5.92 -24.39
N GLN A 106 -7.95 5.37 -25.61
CA GLN A 106 -8.71 5.83 -26.76
C GLN A 106 -10.21 5.58 -26.59
N ASP A 107 -10.60 4.44 -26.01
CA ASP A 107 -12.02 4.14 -25.72
C ASP A 107 -12.59 5.11 -24.68
N LEU A 108 -11.83 5.43 -23.64
CA LEU A 108 -12.21 6.44 -22.66
C LEU A 108 -12.39 7.82 -23.31
N PHE A 109 -11.42 8.25 -24.11
CA PHE A 109 -11.50 9.53 -24.83
C PHE A 109 -12.72 9.60 -25.73
N ASN A 110 -12.97 8.53 -26.50
CA ASN A 110 -14.12 8.45 -27.39
C ASN A 110 -15.46 8.45 -26.64
N ALA A 111 -15.52 7.83 -25.46
CA ALA A 111 -16.74 7.77 -24.65
C ALA A 111 -17.09 9.10 -23.97
N VAL A 112 -16.08 9.85 -23.51
CA VAL A 112 -16.28 11.07 -22.70
C VAL A 112 -16.18 12.35 -23.52
N TYR A 113 -15.13 12.49 -24.34
CA TYR A 113 -14.78 13.78 -24.95
C TYR A 113 -15.15 13.89 -26.42
N ALA A 114 -15.12 12.80 -27.19
CA ALA A 114 -15.30 12.89 -28.63
C ALA A 114 -16.64 13.50 -29.05
N GLN A 115 -17.73 13.21 -28.32
CA GLN A 115 -19.04 13.81 -28.63
C GLN A 115 -19.06 15.31 -28.39
N LYS A 116 -18.45 15.79 -27.29
CA LYS A 116 -18.34 17.22 -26.98
C LYS A 116 -17.56 17.94 -28.08
N ILE A 117 -16.38 17.45 -28.43
CA ILE A 117 -15.51 18.02 -29.49
C ILE A 117 -16.23 18.11 -30.84
N ILE A 118 -16.95 17.06 -31.24
CA ILE A 118 -17.67 17.06 -32.52
C ILE A 118 -18.81 18.08 -32.52
N ASN A 119 -19.52 18.22 -31.39
CA ASN A 119 -20.61 19.18 -31.27
C ASN A 119 -20.09 20.62 -31.29
N ASP A 120 -19.05 20.91 -30.51
CA ASP A 120 -18.44 22.24 -30.45
C ASP A 120 -17.90 22.64 -31.84
N TRP A 121 -17.23 21.71 -32.53
CA TRP A 121 -16.75 21.93 -33.90
C TRP A 121 -17.88 22.26 -34.90
N LYS A 122 -19.05 21.62 -34.77
CA LYS A 122 -20.21 21.87 -35.64
C LYS A 122 -20.93 23.18 -35.31
N THR A 123 -20.93 23.59 -34.05
CA THR A 123 -21.65 24.77 -33.57
C THR A 123 -20.88 26.06 -33.89
N GLY A 124 -19.57 25.94 -34.17
CA GLY A 124 -18.71 27.06 -34.55
C GLY A 124 -18.13 27.82 -33.36
N ASP A 125 -18.54 27.45 -32.14
CA ASP A 125 -17.89 27.85 -30.91
C ASP A 125 -16.53 27.12 -30.84
N GLY A 126 -15.46 27.89 -31.05
CA GLY A 126 -14.12 27.32 -31.20
C GLY A 126 -13.70 26.47 -30.01
N LEU A 127 -12.80 25.51 -30.26
CA LEU A 127 -12.19 24.56 -29.30
C LEU A 127 -11.49 25.20 -28.06
N ARG A 128 -11.67 26.49 -27.80
CA ARG A 128 -11.09 27.24 -26.68
C ARG A 128 -11.58 26.73 -25.33
N GLU A 129 -12.87 26.48 -25.16
CA GLU A 129 -13.41 25.99 -23.88
C GLU A 129 -12.87 24.59 -23.53
N LEU A 130 -12.59 23.76 -24.54
CA LEU A 130 -11.98 22.45 -24.34
C LEU A 130 -10.50 22.56 -23.93
N LEU A 131 -9.76 23.50 -24.50
CA LEU A 131 -8.37 23.77 -24.10
C LEU A 131 -8.29 24.26 -22.65
N ASP A 132 -9.25 25.07 -22.20
CA ASP A 132 -9.32 25.51 -20.80
C ASP A 132 -9.61 24.33 -19.84
N ASP A 133 -10.53 23.42 -20.21
CA ASP A 133 -10.80 22.20 -19.43
C ASP A 133 -9.59 21.25 -19.36
N PHE A 134 -8.81 21.15 -20.44
CA PHE A 134 -7.60 20.31 -20.50
C PHE A 134 -6.41 20.96 -19.78
N GLU A 135 -6.22 22.28 -19.86
CA GLU A 135 -5.14 22.99 -19.15
C GLU A 135 -5.27 22.84 -17.63
N VAL A 136 -6.49 22.92 -17.10
CA VAL A 136 -6.76 22.74 -15.66
C VAL A 136 -6.39 21.34 -15.16
N LEU A 137 -6.44 20.31 -16.02
CA LEU A 137 -6.08 18.93 -15.68
C LEU A 137 -4.63 18.55 -16.06
N LEU A 138 -4.05 19.17 -17.10
CA LEU A 138 -2.67 18.92 -17.52
C LEU A 138 -1.65 19.68 -16.68
N LEU A 139 -1.97 20.89 -16.20
CA LEU A 139 -1.05 21.67 -15.34
C LEU A 139 -0.65 20.93 -14.05
N PRO A 140 -1.58 20.28 -13.31
CA PRO A 140 -1.22 19.45 -12.16
C PRO A 140 -0.38 18.23 -12.52
N LEU A 141 -0.64 17.58 -13.66
CA LEU A 141 0.07 16.39 -14.11
C LEU A 141 1.49 16.72 -14.62
N LEU A 142 1.67 17.85 -15.30
CA LEU A 142 2.98 18.37 -15.69
C LEU A 142 3.82 18.76 -14.48
N LEU A 143 3.23 19.44 -13.49
CA LEU A 143 3.90 19.76 -12.22
C LEU A 143 4.34 18.51 -11.44
N LEU A 144 3.51 17.47 -11.40
CA LEU A 144 3.84 16.18 -10.77
C LEU A 144 4.96 15.43 -11.51
N LEU A 145 5.00 15.52 -12.84
CA LEU A 145 6.07 14.93 -13.65
C LEU A 145 7.39 15.67 -13.47
N ASP A 146 7.35 17.00 -13.37
CA ASP A 146 8.55 17.81 -13.10
C ASP A 146 9.10 17.55 -11.69
N GLU A 147 8.25 17.36 -10.67
CA GLU A 147 8.69 16.95 -9.32
C GLU A 147 9.34 15.55 -9.32
N LEU A 148 8.74 14.57 -9.98
CA LEU A 148 9.28 13.20 -10.05
C LEU A 148 10.62 13.11 -10.80
N VAL A 149 10.82 13.92 -11.85
CA VAL A 149 12.09 13.97 -12.58
C VAL A 149 13.19 14.62 -11.73
N VAL A 150 12.87 15.62 -10.92
CA VAL A 150 13.83 16.25 -10.02
C VAL A 150 14.28 15.30 -8.90
N ASP A 151 13.38 14.47 -8.39
CA ASP A 151 13.70 13.47 -7.36
C ASP A 151 14.63 12.35 -7.89
N GLU A 152 14.39 11.85 -9.11
CA GLU A 152 15.29 10.85 -9.74
C GLU A 152 16.68 11.43 -10.06
N GLU A 153 16.78 12.69 -10.49
CA GLU A 153 18.08 13.33 -10.74
C GLU A 153 18.87 13.60 -9.45
N LEU A 154 18.19 13.88 -8.34
CA LEU A 154 18.82 14.04 -7.03
C LEU A 154 19.37 12.73 -6.48
N GLU A 155 18.62 11.62 -6.57
CA GLU A 155 19.12 10.29 -6.19
C GLU A 155 20.35 9.88 -7.03
N LEU A 156 20.36 10.16 -8.34
CA LEU A 156 21.48 9.85 -9.23
C LEU A 156 22.74 10.73 -9.01
N LEU A 157 22.59 11.91 -8.42
CA LEU A 157 23.70 12.80 -8.07
C LEU A 157 24.31 12.51 -6.70
N GLU A 158 23.52 11.99 -5.76
CA GLU A 158 23.99 11.58 -4.43
C GLU A 158 24.83 10.29 -4.49
N ASP A 159 24.52 9.36 -5.39
CA ASP A 159 25.29 8.12 -5.63
C ASP A 159 26.67 8.35 -6.29
N ARG A 160 26.97 9.57 -6.76
CA ARG A 160 28.26 9.91 -7.40
C ARG A 160 29.24 10.69 -6.49
N ARG A 161 28.95 10.87 -5.20
CA ARG A 161 29.86 11.47 -4.21
C ARG A 161 30.44 10.43 -3.27
#